data_AF-A0A2V7JE31-F1
#
_entry.id   AF-A0A2V7JE31-F1
#
_cell.length_a   1.000
_cell.length_b   1.000
_cell.length_c   1.000
_cell.angle_alpha   90.00
_cell.angle_beta   90.00
_cell.angle_gamma   90.00
#
_symmetry.space_group_name_H-M   'P 1'
#
loop_
_entity.id
_entity.type
_entity.pdbx_description
1 polymer ?
#
loop_
_entity_poly.entity_id
_entity_poly.type
_entity_poly.pdbx_seq_one_letter_code
_entity_poly.pdbx_strand_id
1 'polypeptide(L)'
;MRLLTSLTVAAAVSCAAGSLAAQEPTRNVPDSLVAKAKISEDSARAIALKRVPGTVQSTELERARTRLMYDFKIQRNGRKGTTEVEVNAMTGRIIAVKAGTSTKARSTTRRSS
;
A
#
# COMPACT_ATOMS: atom_id res chain seq x y z
N MET A 1 46.43 -3.27 -8.50
CA MET A 1 45.04 -3.60 -8.08
C MET A 1 44.24 -2.30 -8.01
N ARG A 2 42.94 -2.37 -8.31
CA ARG A 2 42.09 -1.31 -8.91
C ARG A 2 41.84 -0.08 -8.02
N LEU A 3 41.59 1.03 -8.73
CA LEU A 3 41.52 2.43 -8.31
C LEU A 3 40.36 2.82 -7.38
N LEU A 4 40.61 3.90 -6.63
CA LEU A 4 39.74 4.67 -5.74
C LEU A 4 38.46 5.20 -6.40
N THR A 5 37.41 5.43 -5.61
CA THR A 5 36.53 6.61 -5.73
C THR A 5 35.68 6.80 -4.46
N SER A 6 36.09 7.76 -3.65
CA SER A 6 35.31 8.34 -2.56
C SER A 6 34.25 9.25 -3.16
N LEU A 7 32.96 9.00 -2.91
CA LEU A 7 31.88 9.91 -3.30
C LEU A 7 31.20 10.44 -2.04
N THR A 8 31.78 11.51 -1.49
CA THR A 8 31.12 12.38 -0.52
C THR A 8 30.10 13.24 -1.25
N VAL A 9 28.81 12.96 -1.08
CA VAL A 9 27.74 13.91 -1.43
C VAL A 9 27.45 14.75 -0.19
N ALA A 10 27.87 16.01 -0.24
CA ALA A 10 27.50 17.01 0.75
C ALA A 10 26.02 17.35 0.63
N ALA A 11 25.28 17.16 1.71
CA ALA A 11 23.91 17.62 1.87
C ALA A 11 23.91 19.12 2.20
N ALA A 12 23.45 19.96 1.28
CA ALA A 12 23.07 21.34 1.56
C ALA A 12 21.54 21.43 1.60
N VAL A 13 21.04 21.73 2.80
CA VAL A 13 19.65 21.90 3.18
C VAL A 13 19.14 23.27 2.72
N SER A 14 17.96 23.32 2.08
CA SER A 14 16.94 24.35 2.36
C SER A 14 15.69 24.14 1.51
N CYS A 15 14.61 23.72 2.17
CA CYS A 15 13.25 24.24 1.98
C CYS A 15 12.38 23.62 3.07
N ALA A 16 12.27 24.32 4.20
CA ALA A 16 11.25 24.07 5.19
C ALA A 16 9.93 24.68 4.69
N ALA A 17 9.24 23.96 3.81
CA ALA A 17 7.78 23.97 3.79
C ALA A 17 7.40 22.59 4.31
N GLY A 18 6.68 22.52 5.43
CA GLY A 18 6.28 21.26 6.02
C GLY A 18 5.55 20.41 5.00
N SER A 19 6.26 19.46 4.38
CA SER A 19 5.65 18.36 3.66
C SER A 19 4.88 17.58 4.70
N LEU A 20 3.61 17.95 4.88
CA LEU A 20 2.58 16.94 5.04
C LEU A 20 2.59 16.17 3.71
N ALA A 21 3.62 15.33 3.53
CA ALA A 21 3.57 14.23 2.60
C ALA A 21 2.45 13.36 3.14
N ALA A 22 1.22 13.73 2.78
CA ALA A 22 0.14 12.78 2.67
C ALA A 22 0.78 11.61 1.94
N GLN A 23 1.03 10.53 2.68
CA GLN A 23 1.49 9.29 2.09
C GLN A 23 0.39 8.94 1.11
N GLU A 24 0.59 9.28 -0.16
CA GLU A 24 -0.42 8.98 -1.15
C GLU A 24 -0.59 7.47 -1.13
N PRO A 25 -1.80 6.98 -0.86
CA PRO A 25 -2.03 5.56 -0.78
C PRO A 25 -1.60 4.96 -2.11
N THR A 26 -0.71 3.97 -2.06
CA THR A 26 -0.24 3.30 -3.27
C THR A 26 -1.45 2.70 -3.97
N ARG A 27 -1.78 3.22 -5.15
CA ARG A 27 -2.98 2.84 -5.91
C ARG A 27 -2.57 2.09 -7.17
N ASN A 28 -2.89 0.80 -7.23
CA ASN A 28 -2.69 -0.05 -8.41
C ASN A 28 -4.05 -0.57 -8.90
N VAL A 29 -4.74 0.25 -9.69
CA VAL A 29 -6.10 -0.04 -10.14
C VAL A 29 -6.16 0.13 -11.66
N PRO A 30 -5.87 -0.92 -12.45
CA PRO A 30 -5.84 -0.81 -13.90
C PRO A 30 -7.24 -0.65 -14.49
N ASP A 31 -7.41 0.30 -15.41
CA ASP A 31 -8.72 0.65 -15.99
C ASP A 31 -9.41 -0.52 -16.70
N SER A 32 -8.62 -1.43 -17.28
CA SER A 32 -9.12 -2.66 -17.93
C SER A 32 -9.83 -3.61 -16.95
N LEU A 33 -9.48 -3.56 -15.67
CA LEU A 33 -10.14 -4.29 -14.61
C LEU A 33 -11.29 -3.50 -13.99
N VAL A 34 -11.15 -2.17 -13.89
CA VAL A 34 -12.25 -1.29 -13.45
C VAL A 34 -13.45 -1.42 -14.36
N ALA A 35 -13.25 -1.44 -15.68
CA ALA A 35 -14.32 -1.66 -16.66
C ALA A 35 -15.04 -3.02 -16.49
N LYS A 36 -14.38 -3.98 -15.84
CA LYS A 36 -14.96 -5.28 -15.53
C LYS A 36 -15.62 -5.30 -14.16
N ALA A 37 -15.30 -4.39 -13.24
CA ALA A 37 -15.85 -4.30 -11.89
C ALA A 37 -17.32 -3.85 -11.90
N LYS A 38 -18.13 -4.37 -10.97
CA LYS A 38 -19.53 -3.93 -10.79
C LYS A 38 -19.67 -2.91 -9.67
N ILE A 39 -18.74 -2.91 -8.71
CA ILE A 39 -18.69 -1.92 -7.64
C ILE A 39 -17.53 -0.97 -7.91
N SER A 40 -17.70 0.30 -7.54
CA SER A 40 -16.62 1.27 -7.59
C SER A 40 -15.58 1.01 -6.50
N GLU A 41 -14.37 1.52 -6.72
CA GLU A 41 -13.31 1.54 -5.71
C GLU A 41 -13.79 2.20 -4.41
N ASP A 42 -14.48 3.34 -4.49
CA ASP A 42 -14.99 4.04 -3.30
C ASP A 42 -16.00 3.20 -2.51
N SER A 43 -16.87 2.47 -3.21
CA SER A 43 -17.83 1.55 -2.56
C SER A 43 -17.08 0.42 -1.85
N ALA A 44 -16.10 -0.18 -2.52
CA ALA A 44 -15.27 -1.24 -1.95
C ALA A 44 -14.44 -0.73 -0.76
N ARG A 45 -13.92 0.50 -0.84
CA ARG A 45 -13.16 1.17 0.22
C ARG A 45 -14.03 1.41 1.45
N ALA A 46 -15.27 1.89 1.26
CA ALA A 46 -16.22 2.08 2.35
C ALA A 46 -16.54 0.76 3.07
N ILE A 47 -16.72 -0.33 2.31
CA ILE A 47 -16.93 -1.68 2.86
C ILE A 47 -15.71 -2.14 3.68
N ALA A 48 -14.51 -1.93 3.16
CA ALA A 48 -13.26 -2.31 3.83
C ALA A 48 -13.05 -1.51 5.12
N LEU A 49 -13.27 -0.20 5.10
CA LEU A 49 -13.16 0.68 6.27
C LEU A 49 -14.23 0.40 7.34
N LYS A 50 -15.44 0.01 6.92
CA LYS A 50 -16.50 -0.45 7.85
C LYS A 50 -16.07 -1.72 8.58
N ARG A 51 -15.32 -2.60 7.92
CA ARG A 51 -14.80 -3.83 8.56
C ARG A 51 -13.59 -3.56 9.44
N VAL A 52 -12.67 -2.73 8.97
CA VAL A 52 -11.43 -2.39 9.65
C VAL A 52 -11.27 -0.87 9.63
N PRO A 53 -11.59 -0.17 10.73
CA PRO A 53 -11.38 1.27 10.81
C PRO A 53 -9.88 1.56 10.88
N GLY A 54 -9.44 2.53 10.07
CA GLY A 54 -8.04 2.95 9.98
C GLY A 54 -7.79 3.79 8.73
N THR A 55 -6.52 3.92 8.38
CA THR A 55 -6.06 4.66 7.19
C THR A 55 -5.74 3.67 6.08
N VAL A 56 -6.30 3.87 4.89
CA VAL A 56 -5.93 3.07 3.71
C VAL A 56 -4.55 3.53 3.25
N GLN A 57 -3.58 2.62 3.27
CA GLN A 57 -2.21 2.83 2.82
C GLN A 57 -2.01 2.39 1.37
N SER A 58 -2.80 1.43 0.90
CA SER A 58 -2.75 0.98 -0.49
C SER A 58 -4.10 0.42 -0.93
N THR A 59 -4.40 0.59 -2.21
CA THR A 59 -5.57 0.03 -2.88
C THR A 59 -5.11 -0.63 -4.17
N GLU A 60 -5.39 -1.93 -4.31
CA GLU A 60 -5.02 -2.71 -5.48
C GLU A 60 -6.27 -3.38 -6.04
N LEU A 61 -6.42 -3.43 -7.37
CA LEU A 61 -7.49 -4.18 -8.03
C LEU A 61 -6.84 -5.28 -8.85
N GLU A 62 -7.10 -6.51 -8.46
CA GLU A 62 -6.49 -7.68 -9.07
C GLU A 62 -7.52 -8.72 -9.50
N ARG A 63 -7.13 -9.49 -10.51
CA ARG A 63 -7.90 -10.65 -10.95
C ARG A 63 -7.24 -11.92 -10.45
N ALA A 64 -7.71 -12.42 -9.31
CA ALA A 64 -7.30 -13.72 -8.79
C ALA A 64 -8.06 -14.86 -9.53
N ARG A 65 -7.38 -15.52 -10.47
CA ARG A 65 -7.91 -16.62 -11.30
C ARG A 65 -9.18 -16.19 -12.07
N THR A 66 -10.35 -16.47 -11.50
CA THR A 66 -11.67 -16.19 -12.09
C THR A 66 -12.42 -15.05 -11.41
N ARG A 67 -11.88 -14.48 -10.33
CA ARG A 67 -12.55 -13.48 -9.49
C ARG A 67 -11.80 -12.15 -9.56
N LEU A 68 -12.56 -11.07 -9.63
CA LEU A 68 -12.03 -9.71 -9.53
C LEU A 68 -12.17 -9.22 -8.09
N MET A 69 -11.10 -8.68 -7.52
CA MET A 69 -11.04 -8.34 -6.10
C MET A 69 -10.21 -7.08 -5.85
N TYR A 70 -10.72 -6.25 -4.94
CA TYR A 70 -10.02 -5.11 -4.40
C TYR A 70 -9.30 -5.50 -3.12
N ASP A 71 -8.01 -5.21 -3.05
CA ASP A 71 -7.20 -5.43 -1.86
C ASP A 71 -6.84 -4.09 -1.24
N PHE A 72 -7.31 -3.89 0.00
CA PHE A 72 -7.07 -2.68 0.78
C PHE A 72 -6.11 -2.98 1.91
N LYS A 73 -4.96 -2.30 1.94
CA LYS A 73 -4.03 -2.33 3.06
C LYS A 73 -4.39 -1.21 4.03
N ILE A 74 -4.97 -1.56 5.17
CA ILE A 74 -5.46 -0.59 6.17
C ILE A 74 -4.55 -0.59 7.38
N GLN A 75 -3.93 0.55 7.67
CA GLN A 75 -3.19 0.77 8.91
C GLN A 75 -4.14 1.16 10.02
N ARG A 76 -4.22 0.34 11.07
CA ARG A 76 -5.05 0.61 12.24
C ARG A 76 -4.29 1.50 13.22
N ASN A 77 -4.95 2.53 13.73
CA ASN A 77 -4.36 3.44 14.72
C ASN A 77 -3.89 2.66 15.96
N GLY A 78 -2.65 2.91 16.38
CA GLY A 78 -2.06 2.27 17.56
C GLY A 78 -1.66 0.79 17.39
N ARG A 79 -1.75 0.21 16.18
CA ARG A 79 -1.25 -1.15 15.90
C ARG A 79 -0.05 -1.12 14.97
N LYS A 80 0.92 -2.00 15.25
CA LYS A 80 2.03 -2.25 14.33
C LYS A 80 1.55 -3.18 13.22
N GLY A 81 1.74 -2.77 11.96
CA GLY A 81 1.35 -3.52 10.76
C GLY A 81 0.10 -2.98 10.06
N THR A 82 -0.17 -3.54 8.88
CA THR A 82 -1.40 -3.25 8.12
C THR A 82 -2.35 -4.44 8.23
N THR A 83 -3.62 -4.22 7.94
CA THR A 83 -4.61 -5.28 7.76
C THR A 83 -5.05 -5.24 6.31
N GLU A 84 -4.85 -6.34 5.61
CA GLU A 84 -5.29 -6.51 4.24
C GLU A 84 -6.75 -6.97 4.24
N VAL A 85 -7.60 -6.27 3.49
CA VAL A 85 -9.01 -6.58 3.34
C VAL A 85 -9.29 -6.80 1.86
N GLU A 86 -9.62 -8.04 1.52
CA GLU A 86 -9.94 -8.45 0.15
C GLU A 86 -11.47 -8.34 -0.05
N VAL A 87 -11.91 -7.52 -1.00
CA VAL A 87 -13.33 -7.27 -1.30
C VAL A 87 -13.63 -7.71 -2.73
N ASN A 88 -14.65 -8.53 -2.91
CA ASN A 88 -15.07 -8.97 -4.24
C ASN A 88 -15.61 -7.79 -5.07
N ALA A 89 -14.92 -7.45 -6.16
CA ALA A 89 -15.27 -6.30 -7.01
C ALA A 89 -16.56 -6.48 -7.85
N MET A 90 -17.17 -7.67 -7.81
CA MET A 90 -18.46 -7.97 -8.45
C MET A 90 -19.66 -7.85 -7.50
N THR A 91 -19.45 -8.14 -6.22
CA THR A 91 -20.54 -8.35 -5.24
C THR A 91 -20.41 -7.51 -3.97
N GLY A 92 -19.26 -6.87 -3.73
CA GLY A 92 -18.98 -6.15 -2.49
C GLY A 92 -18.77 -7.04 -1.27
N ARG A 93 -18.76 -8.37 -1.43
CA ARG A 93 -18.54 -9.29 -0.31
C ARG A 93 -17.07 -9.30 0.09
N ILE A 94 -16.81 -9.21 1.40
CA ILE A 94 -15.47 -9.41 1.95
C ILE A 94 -15.11 -10.88 1.79
N ILE A 95 -13.99 -11.15 1.12
CA ILE A 95 -13.48 -12.49 0.85
C ILE A 95 -12.55 -12.92 1.97
N ALA A 96 -11.64 -12.04 2.38
CA ALA A 96 -10.67 -12.31 3.42
C ALA A 96 -10.28 -11.03 4.17
N VAL A 97 -9.84 -11.23 5.42
CA VAL A 97 -9.18 -10.20 6.23
C VAL A 97 -7.93 -10.84 6.82
N LYS A 98 -6.76 -10.32 6.47
CA LYS A 98 -5.46 -10.87 6.86
C LYS A 98 -4.61 -9.79 7.51
N ALA A 99 -3.73 -10.19 8.43
CA ALA A 99 -2.70 -9.28 8.91
C ALA A 99 -1.66 -9.09 7.80
N GLY A 100 -1.53 -7.88 7.29
CA GLY A 100 -0.54 -7.50 6.30
C GLY A 100 0.85 -7.44 6.95
N THR A 101 1.76 -8.31 6.49
CA THR A 101 3.16 -8.25 6.93
C THR A 101 3.83 -7.08 6.25
N SER A 102 4.16 -6.04 7.01
CA SER A 102 5.02 -4.95 6.55
C SER A 102 6.47 -5.42 6.44
N THR A 103 6.77 -6.37 5.54
CA THR A 103 8.15 -6.74 5.18
C THR A 103 8.64 -5.78 4.09
N LYS A 104 8.64 -4.48 4.39
CA LYS A 104 9.50 -3.49 3.73
C LYS A 104 10.24 -2.67 4.80
N ALA A 105 10.72 -3.37 5.82
CA ALA A 105 11.57 -2.80 6.87
C ALA A 105 12.73 -3.75 7.18
N ARG A 106 13.52 -4.09 6.15
CA ARG A 106 14.92 -4.50 6.31
C ARG A 106 15.69 -4.35 5.00
N SER A 107 15.84 -3.13 4.50
CA SER A 107 17.05 -2.83 3.74
C SER A 107 18.20 -3.05 4.70
N THR A 108 18.97 -4.09 4.42
CA THR A 108 20.08 -4.57 5.23
C THR A 108 21.16 -3.49 5.30
N THR A 109 21.17 -2.70 6.37
CA THR A 109 22.42 -2.09 6.84
C THR A 109 23.23 -3.20 7.51
N ARG A 110 23.79 -4.11 6.70
CA ARG A 110 24.98 -4.84 7.12
C ARG A 110 26.16 -3.96 6.75
N ARG A 111 26.50 -3.10 7.71
CA ARG A 111 27.83 -2.53 7.91
C ARG A 111 28.81 -3.71 7.91
N SER A 112 29.41 -4.01 6.75
CA SER A 112 30.59 -4.85 6.67
C SER A 112 31.77 -3.98 7.09
N SER A 113 32.29 -4.29 8.28
CA SER A 113 33.62 -3.92 8.74
C SER A 113 34.69 -4.69 7.98
#